data_AF-A0A2S9XRS2-F1
#
_entry.id   AF-A0A2S9XRS2-F1
#
_cell.length_a   1.000
_cell.length_b   1.000
_cell.length_c   1.000
_cell.angle_alpha   90.00
_cell.angle_beta   90.00
_cell.angle_gamma   90.00
#
_symmetry.space_group_name_H-M   'P 1'
#
loop_
_entity.id
_entity.type
_entity.pdbx_description
1 polymer ?
#
loop_
_entity_poly.entity_id
_entity_poly.type
_entity_poly.pdbx_seq_one_letter_code
_entity_poly.pdbx_strand_id
1 'polypeptide(L)'
;MSSQRLTCVLASSALLALALAGCDARHPPRPEVWVDPPLPTHQPSGTLPPATAEGVGPDGSLLESYAERSPRKVDELDTWMLPFQAKTMIVELLIAAAKDDPARMQLLLSENARWGVPDRRELRARPIVTKDDPLGLEFLAAFRTATSRFSAKASFTCTPLQPGWQMLASSGAEPVWCSYTSKDSLDIIGFRLITERGRVVTDYIGFFEQRQTAAIRVPDAGDPPPLTPFVKKPVSLEAPELMPDGSNPVIEKKKPKPEPKPEPEPEAEEPEAEADEAIPVEAAEPEPKPDVEKPKPKPEAKPEPEAEAPKPEAKPKPEAKPEPEPDE
;
A
#
# COMPACT_ATOMS: atom_id res chain seq x y z
N MET A 1 -16.06 15.82 73.33
CA MET A 1 -15.63 16.41 72.05
C MET A 1 -15.97 15.44 70.94
N SER A 2 -16.74 15.93 69.96
CA SER A 2 -16.88 15.42 68.58
C SER A 2 -17.49 14.03 68.33
N SER A 3 -18.82 13.95 68.39
CA SER A 3 -19.63 12.94 67.65
C SER A 3 -20.63 13.67 66.77
N GLN A 4 -20.31 13.86 65.50
CA GLN A 4 -21.27 14.26 64.46
C GLN A 4 -20.59 14.12 63.09
N ARG A 5 -21.16 13.27 62.23
CA ARG A 5 -21.18 13.31 60.74
C ARG A 5 -21.26 11.88 60.19
N LEU A 6 -22.47 11.31 60.20
CA LEU A 6 -22.76 10.04 59.53
C LEU A 6 -24.24 9.99 59.13
N THR A 7 -24.72 11.04 58.45
CA THR A 7 -26.09 11.11 57.96
C THR A 7 -26.14 12.00 56.71
N CYS A 8 -25.58 11.54 55.58
CA CYS A 8 -25.79 12.23 54.31
C CYS A 8 -25.59 11.37 53.04
N VAL A 9 -25.70 10.03 53.12
CA VAL A 9 -25.45 9.15 51.94
C VAL A 9 -26.72 8.45 51.43
N LEU A 10 -27.85 8.51 52.14
CA LEU A 10 -29.04 7.70 51.80
C LEU A 10 -30.13 8.43 50.98
N ALA A 11 -29.93 9.68 50.55
CA ALA A 11 -30.95 10.43 49.80
C ALA A 11 -30.71 10.49 48.27
N SER A 12 -29.57 10.00 47.76
CA SER A 12 -29.22 10.11 46.33
C SER A 12 -29.62 8.90 45.47
N SER A 13 -30.04 7.78 46.06
CA SER A 13 -30.41 6.57 45.31
C SER A 13 -31.83 6.61 44.74
N ALA A 14 -32.76 7.36 45.36
CA ALA A 14 -34.16 7.40 44.90
C ALA A 14 -34.37 8.28 43.66
N LEU A 15 -33.52 9.28 43.42
CA LEU A 15 -33.61 10.16 42.24
C LEU A 15 -33.03 9.53 40.95
N LEU A 16 -32.13 8.54 41.06
CA LEU A 16 -31.59 7.84 39.88
C LEU A 16 -32.58 6.84 39.27
N ALA A 17 -33.49 6.27 40.08
CA ALA A 17 -34.45 5.26 39.60
C ALA A 17 -35.57 5.87 38.72
N LEU A 18 -35.97 7.13 38.97
CA LEU A 18 -36.99 7.82 38.17
C LEU A 18 -36.47 8.35 36.83
N ALA A 19 -35.15 8.56 36.68
CA ALA A 19 -34.54 8.95 35.41
C ALA A 19 -34.44 7.78 34.40
N LEU A 20 -34.48 6.53 34.87
CA LEU A 20 -34.42 5.33 34.02
C LEU A 20 -35.80 4.82 33.57
N ALA A 21 -36.88 5.25 34.21
CA ALA A 21 -38.25 4.83 33.87
C ALA A 21 -38.90 5.64 32.72
N GLY A 22 -38.25 6.72 32.27
CA GLY A 22 -38.79 7.63 31.24
C GLY A 22 -38.30 7.39 29.82
N CYS A 23 -37.38 6.44 29.60
CA CYS A 23 -36.87 6.09 28.29
C CYS A 23 -37.39 4.72 27.85
N ASP A 24 -38.71 4.55 27.90
CA ASP A 24 -39.37 3.54 27.06
C ASP A 24 -39.26 4.06 25.63
N ALA A 25 -38.07 3.92 25.06
CA ALA A 25 -37.77 4.26 23.68
C ALA A 25 -38.73 3.40 22.86
N ARG A 26 -39.85 3.98 22.45
CA ARG A 26 -40.72 3.43 21.41
C ARG A 26 -39.83 3.30 20.18
N HIS A 27 -39.16 2.16 20.08
CA HIS A 27 -38.42 1.81 18.90
C HIS A 27 -39.48 1.80 17.80
N PRO A 28 -39.27 2.55 16.71
CA PRO A 28 -40.16 2.42 15.56
C PRO A 28 -40.28 0.93 15.24
N PRO A 29 -41.49 0.43 14.92
CA PRO A 29 -41.68 -0.97 14.62
C PRO A 29 -40.61 -1.39 13.60
N ARG A 30 -39.82 -2.41 13.94
CA ARG A 30 -38.82 -2.94 13.01
C ARG A 30 -39.57 -3.31 11.74
N PRO A 31 -39.17 -2.80 10.56
CA PRO A 31 -39.82 -3.19 9.33
C PRO A 31 -39.72 -4.73 9.21
N GLU A 32 -40.84 -5.38 8.89
CA GLU A 32 -40.90 -6.83 8.70
C GLU A 32 -40.03 -7.29 7.53
N VAL A 33 -39.72 -6.37 6.61
CA VAL A 33 -38.84 -6.60 5.48
C VAL A 33 -37.75 -5.52 5.50
N TRP A 34 -36.55 -5.92 5.87
CA TRP A 34 -35.36 -5.12 5.60
C TRP A 34 -35.06 -5.27 4.12
N VAL A 35 -35.32 -4.22 3.34
CA VAL A 35 -34.86 -4.17 1.96
C VAL A 35 -33.34 -4.00 2.04
N ASP A 36 -32.60 -5.04 1.63
CA ASP A 36 -31.15 -4.93 1.51
C ASP A 36 -30.84 -3.79 0.52
N PRO A 37 -29.98 -2.83 0.90
CA PRO A 37 -29.58 -1.77 -0.01
C PRO A 37 -28.99 -2.42 -1.28
N PRO A 38 -29.32 -1.90 -2.47
CA PRO A 38 -28.79 -2.47 -3.71
C PRO A 38 -27.26 -2.47 -3.64
N LEU A 39 -26.66 -3.65 -3.82
CA LEU A 39 -25.21 -3.78 -3.90
C LEU A 39 -24.76 -3.03 -5.15
N PRO A 40 -23.92 -1.97 -5.03
CA PRO A 40 -23.42 -1.29 -6.20
C PRO A 40 -22.58 -2.25 -7.01
N THR A 41 -22.90 -2.33 -8.30
CA THR A 41 -22.15 -3.12 -9.27
C THR A 41 -21.22 -2.17 -10.03
N HIS A 42 -19.92 -2.43 -9.98
CA HIS A 42 -18.93 -1.73 -10.79
C HIS A 42 -18.57 -2.59 -11.99
N GLN A 43 -18.58 -2.00 -13.18
CA GLN A 43 -18.06 -2.66 -14.38
C GLN A 43 -16.63 -2.17 -14.60
N PRO A 44 -15.61 -3.05 -14.51
CA PRO A 44 -14.22 -2.65 -14.69
C PRO A 44 -14.01 -1.94 -16.03
N SER A 45 -13.38 -0.77 -16.00
CA SER A 45 -12.91 -0.08 -17.18
C SER A 45 -11.78 -0.89 -17.83
N GLY A 46 -12.05 -1.41 -19.04
CA GLY A 46 -11.02 -2.09 -19.85
C GLY A 46 -9.90 -1.15 -20.35
N THR A 47 -10.05 0.15 -20.17
CA THR A 47 -9.06 1.16 -20.57
C THR A 47 -8.34 1.74 -19.36
N LEU A 48 -7.03 1.85 -19.46
CA LEU A 48 -6.20 2.56 -18.49
C LEU A 48 -6.37 4.08 -18.64
N PRO A 49 -6.21 4.86 -17.56
CA PRO A 49 -6.10 6.31 -17.67
C PRO A 49 -4.92 6.68 -18.57
N PRO A 50 -5.01 7.79 -19.33
CA PRO A 50 -3.89 8.25 -20.13
C PRO A 50 -2.68 8.51 -19.22
N ALA A 51 -1.52 8.06 -19.68
CA ALA A 51 -0.28 8.37 -19.01
C ALA A 51 -0.05 9.89 -19.06
N THR A 52 0.46 10.45 -17.98
CA THR A 52 0.82 11.87 -17.92
C THR A 52 2.20 12.02 -17.29
N ALA A 53 2.77 13.22 -17.32
CA ALA A 53 4.00 13.49 -16.57
C ALA A 53 5.14 12.54 -16.98
N GLU A 54 5.73 11.78 -16.05
CA GLU A 54 6.79 10.82 -16.36
C GLU A 54 6.28 9.56 -17.06
N GLY A 55 4.99 9.25 -16.90
CA GLY A 55 4.34 8.10 -17.53
C GLY A 55 4.25 8.21 -19.05
N VAL A 56 4.39 9.41 -19.63
CA VAL A 56 4.44 9.62 -21.11
C VAL A 56 5.77 9.15 -21.70
N GLY A 57 6.74 8.77 -20.86
CA GLY A 57 8.04 8.29 -21.32
C GLY A 57 7.97 7.01 -22.16
N PRO A 58 9.07 6.64 -22.82
CA PRO A 58 9.11 5.47 -23.72
C PRO A 58 8.86 4.13 -23.01
N ASP A 59 9.06 4.09 -21.69
CA ASP A 59 8.81 2.91 -20.87
C ASP A 59 7.33 2.77 -20.44
N GLY A 60 6.48 3.76 -20.74
CA GLY A 60 5.09 3.81 -20.31
C GLY A 60 4.89 4.20 -18.85
N SER A 61 3.63 4.12 -18.41
CA SER A 61 3.25 4.47 -17.04
C SER A 61 3.48 3.32 -16.05
N LEU A 62 3.60 3.65 -14.76
CA LEU A 62 3.67 2.65 -13.69
C LEU A 62 2.48 1.71 -13.78
N LEU A 63 1.26 2.24 -13.92
CA LEU A 63 0.03 1.46 -13.96
C LEU A 63 -0.01 0.48 -15.16
N GLU A 64 0.47 0.92 -16.33
CA GLU A 64 0.56 0.10 -17.54
C GLU A 64 1.46 -1.12 -17.33
N SER A 65 2.59 -0.97 -16.65
CA SER A 65 3.51 -2.09 -16.33
C SER A 65 2.92 -3.18 -15.41
N TYR A 66 1.79 -2.89 -14.77
CA TYR A 66 1.05 -3.83 -13.91
C TYR A 66 -0.24 -4.35 -14.55
N ALA A 67 -0.74 -3.73 -15.63
CA ALA A 67 -1.97 -4.14 -16.30
C ALA A 67 -1.87 -5.56 -16.88
N GLU A 68 -0.70 -5.94 -17.40
CA GLU A 68 -0.42 -7.26 -17.97
C GLU A 68 -0.22 -8.35 -16.91
N ARG A 69 -0.03 -7.98 -15.63
CA ARG A 69 0.27 -8.96 -14.58
C ARG A 69 -1.00 -9.63 -14.08
N SER A 70 -0.88 -10.91 -13.76
CA SER A 70 -1.96 -11.68 -13.15
C SER A 70 -1.97 -11.49 -11.63
N PRO A 71 -3.13 -11.24 -11.01
CA PRO A 71 -3.23 -11.18 -9.56
C PRO A 71 -2.92 -12.55 -8.96
N ARG A 72 -2.31 -12.57 -7.79
CA ARG A 72 -2.08 -13.80 -7.02
C ARG A 72 -3.40 -14.43 -6.53
N LYS A 73 -3.34 -15.69 -6.15
CA LYS A 73 -4.50 -16.37 -5.55
C LYS A 73 -4.85 -15.71 -4.22
N VAL A 74 -6.15 -15.65 -3.90
CA VAL A 74 -6.64 -15.05 -2.64
C VAL A 74 -6.06 -15.75 -1.42
N ASP A 75 -5.89 -17.07 -1.48
CA ASP A 75 -5.33 -17.86 -0.38
C ASP A 75 -3.87 -17.51 -0.06
N GLU A 76 -3.12 -16.93 -1.01
CA GLU A 76 -1.75 -16.49 -0.76
C GLU A 76 -1.70 -15.23 0.13
N LEU A 77 -2.74 -14.39 0.11
CA LEU A 77 -2.78 -13.13 0.85
C LEU A 77 -2.62 -13.37 2.36
N ASP A 78 -3.21 -14.46 2.87
CA ASP A 78 -3.20 -14.84 4.28
C ASP A 78 -1.85 -15.33 4.80
N THR A 79 -0.90 -15.60 3.89
CA THR A 79 0.44 -16.09 4.24
C THR A 79 1.48 -14.97 4.31
N TRP A 80 1.10 -13.74 3.97
CA TRP A 80 2.03 -12.62 3.91
C TRP A 80 2.37 -12.10 5.30
N MET A 81 3.61 -11.63 5.45
CA MET A 81 4.12 -11.07 6.69
C MET A 81 4.88 -9.77 6.43
N LEU A 82 4.72 -8.80 7.31
CA LEU A 82 5.58 -7.62 7.29
C LEU A 82 6.92 -7.91 8.00
N PRO A 83 8.03 -7.31 7.54
CA PRO A 83 8.16 -6.43 6.37
C PRO A 83 8.40 -7.17 5.04
N PHE A 84 8.59 -8.50 5.05
CA PHE A 84 9.14 -9.25 3.93
C PHE A 84 8.27 -9.21 2.65
N GLN A 85 6.94 -9.27 2.80
CA GLN A 85 6.01 -9.24 1.68
C GLN A 85 5.45 -7.83 1.38
N ALA A 86 6.00 -6.77 1.97
CA ALA A 86 5.52 -5.39 1.77
C ALA A 86 5.46 -4.98 0.29
N LYS A 87 6.51 -5.30 -0.49
CA LYS A 87 6.55 -5.01 -1.93
C LYS A 87 5.49 -5.81 -2.69
N THR A 88 5.31 -7.09 -2.35
CA THR A 88 4.33 -7.97 -2.99
C THR A 88 2.91 -7.43 -2.81
N MET A 89 2.59 -6.98 -1.59
CA MET A 89 1.31 -6.36 -1.24
C MET A 89 1.01 -5.14 -2.13
N ILE A 90 1.98 -4.24 -2.28
CA ILE A 90 1.81 -3.01 -3.08
C ILE A 90 1.70 -3.33 -4.58
N VAL A 91 2.44 -4.33 -5.06
CA VAL A 91 2.29 -4.81 -6.44
C VAL A 91 0.88 -5.30 -6.70
N GLU A 92 0.29 -6.06 -5.78
CA GLU A 92 -1.08 -6.57 -5.91
C GLU A 92 -2.12 -5.45 -5.89
N LEU A 93 -1.86 -4.41 -5.10
CA LEU A 93 -2.67 -3.20 -5.08
C LEU A 93 -2.61 -2.45 -6.42
N LEU A 94 -1.42 -2.35 -7.03
CA LEU A 94 -1.26 -1.76 -8.37
C LEU A 94 -1.89 -2.60 -9.47
N ILE A 95 -1.89 -3.94 -9.35
CA ILE A 95 -2.58 -4.83 -10.29
C ILE A 95 -4.10 -4.63 -10.19
N ALA A 96 -4.65 -4.59 -8.97
CA ALA A 96 -6.07 -4.32 -8.74
C ALA A 96 -6.46 -2.94 -9.32
N ALA A 97 -5.62 -1.93 -9.07
CA ALA A 97 -5.80 -0.61 -9.63
C ALA A 97 -5.76 -0.61 -11.16
N ALA A 98 -4.81 -1.30 -11.80
CA ALA A 98 -4.69 -1.36 -13.25
C ALA A 98 -5.90 -2.05 -13.90
N LYS A 99 -6.44 -3.09 -13.25
CA LYS A 99 -7.59 -3.86 -13.71
C LYS A 99 -8.95 -3.24 -13.38
N ASP A 100 -8.96 -2.10 -12.69
CA ASP A 100 -10.18 -1.43 -12.24
C ASP A 100 -11.08 -2.34 -11.40
N ASP A 101 -10.45 -3.11 -10.50
CA ASP A 101 -11.11 -4.14 -9.69
C ASP A 101 -11.26 -3.68 -8.22
N PRO A 102 -12.35 -2.98 -7.87
CA PRO A 102 -12.58 -2.52 -6.51
C PRO A 102 -12.80 -3.68 -5.53
N ALA A 103 -13.36 -4.80 -5.98
CA ALA A 103 -13.56 -5.97 -5.11
C ALA A 103 -12.23 -6.55 -4.66
N ARG A 104 -11.27 -6.69 -5.58
CA ARG A 104 -9.90 -7.09 -5.25
C ARG A 104 -9.19 -6.05 -4.39
N MET A 105 -9.39 -4.77 -4.67
CA MET A 105 -8.83 -3.68 -3.87
C MET A 105 -9.25 -3.79 -2.40
N GLN A 106 -10.52 -4.06 -2.11
CA GLN A 106 -11.03 -4.20 -0.74
C GLN A 106 -10.37 -5.33 0.06
N LEU A 107 -9.95 -6.41 -0.60
CA LEU A 107 -9.21 -7.50 0.06
C LEU A 107 -7.81 -7.06 0.54
N LEU A 108 -7.28 -5.97 -0.02
CA LEU A 108 -5.94 -5.44 0.24
C LEU A 108 -5.96 -4.22 1.17
N LEU A 109 -7.14 -3.71 1.50
CA LEU A 109 -7.32 -2.54 2.35
C LEU A 109 -7.80 -2.96 3.75
N SER A 110 -7.38 -2.25 4.77
CA SER A 110 -7.96 -2.42 6.11
C SER A 110 -9.43 -1.95 6.13
N GLU A 111 -10.21 -2.41 7.10
CA GLU A 111 -11.61 -1.97 7.26
C GLU A 111 -11.75 -0.45 7.43
N ASN A 112 -10.72 0.19 8.01
CA ASN A 112 -10.68 1.62 8.26
C ASN A 112 -9.71 2.35 7.33
N ALA A 113 -9.45 1.79 6.14
CA ALA A 113 -8.44 2.34 5.25
C ALA A 113 -8.78 3.77 4.82
N ARG A 114 -7.78 4.62 4.81
CA ARG A 114 -7.91 6.04 4.46
C ARG A 114 -6.96 6.42 3.33
N TRP A 115 -7.23 7.54 2.71
CA TRP A 115 -6.34 8.11 1.70
C TRP A 115 -6.32 9.64 1.77
N GLY A 116 -5.27 10.24 1.23
CA GLY A 116 -5.10 11.69 1.25
C GLY A 116 -3.72 12.14 0.79
N VAL A 117 -3.26 13.27 1.32
CA VAL A 117 -1.97 13.88 0.96
C VAL A 117 -0.80 13.06 1.51
N PRO A 118 0.23 12.73 0.71
CA PRO A 118 1.36 11.92 1.13
C PRO A 118 2.09 12.53 2.32
N ASP A 119 2.36 11.67 3.28
CA ASP A 119 2.15 11.94 4.70
C ASP A 119 3.00 13.05 5.38
N ARG A 120 2.43 13.72 6.39
CA ARG A 120 3.12 14.27 7.59
C ARG A 120 2.35 14.00 8.90
N ARG A 121 1.68 12.84 8.90
CA ARG A 121 0.85 12.10 9.86
C ARG A 121 -0.68 12.22 9.75
N GLU A 122 -1.20 12.13 8.53
CA GLU A 122 -2.61 11.88 8.16
C GLU A 122 -3.57 13.07 8.18
N LEU A 123 -3.06 14.28 7.95
CA LEU A 123 -3.89 15.47 7.82
C LEU A 123 -4.84 15.35 6.61
N ARG A 124 -6.14 15.58 6.86
CA ARG A 124 -7.23 15.51 5.86
C ARG A 124 -7.38 14.13 5.19
N ALA A 125 -6.86 13.08 5.81
CA ALA A 125 -7.12 11.72 5.33
C ALA A 125 -8.62 11.41 5.43
N ARG A 126 -9.19 10.90 4.33
CA ARG A 126 -10.59 10.52 4.22
C ARG A 126 -10.73 9.01 4.06
N PRO A 127 -11.83 8.40 4.53
CA PRO A 127 -12.06 6.96 4.33
C PRO A 127 -12.04 6.62 2.84
N ILE A 128 -11.43 5.49 2.49
CA ILE A 128 -11.50 4.95 1.12
C ILE A 128 -12.91 4.45 0.83
N VAL A 129 -13.50 3.73 1.79
CA VAL A 129 -14.86 3.19 1.71
C VAL A 129 -15.78 4.03 2.56
N THR A 130 -16.89 4.49 1.98
CA THR A 130 -17.93 5.26 2.69
C THR A 130 -19.30 4.62 2.49
N LYS A 131 -20.33 5.12 3.19
CA LYS A 131 -21.70 4.63 3.00
C LYS A 131 -22.22 4.90 1.58
N ASP A 132 -21.83 6.03 1.01
CA ASP A 132 -22.27 6.47 -0.32
C ASP A 132 -21.37 5.90 -1.45
N ASP A 133 -20.13 5.54 -1.12
CA ASP A 133 -19.19 4.84 -1.99
C ASP A 133 -18.62 3.59 -1.30
N PRO A 134 -19.42 2.51 -1.22
CA PRO A 134 -19.01 1.29 -0.53
C PRO A 134 -17.98 0.47 -1.31
N LEU A 135 -17.70 0.82 -2.57
CA LEU A 135 -16.65 0.21 -3.39
C LEU A 135 -15.33 1.01 -3.38
N GLY A 136 -15.35 2.26 -2.91
CA GLY A 136 -14.20 3.16 -2.92
C GLY A 136 -13.80 3.56 -4.35
N LEU A 137 -14.78 3.74 -5.25
CA LEU A 137 -14.55 4.10 -6.64
C LEU A 137 -13.90 5.48 -6.78
N GLU A 138 -14.23 6.43 -5.90
CA GLU A 138 -13.58 7.75 -5.92
C GLU A 138 -12.07 7.61 -5.69
N PHE A 139 -11.69 6.86 -4.65
CA PHE A 139 -10.31 6.54 -4.36
C PHE A 139 -9.65 5.81 -5.54
N LEU A 140 -10.30 4.77 -6.08
CA LEU A 140 -9.74 3.95 -7.15
C LEU A 140 -9.43 4.80 -8.41
N ALA A 141 -10.36 5.67 -8.81
CA ALA A 141 -10.17 6.58 -9.94
C ALA A 141 -9.03 7.57 -9.70
N ALA A 142 -8.97 8.17 -8.50
CA ALA A 142 -7.91 9.11 -8.12
C ALA A 142 -6.54 8.42 -8.06
N PHE A 143 -6.48 7.21 -7.50
CA PHE A 143 -5.27 6.41 -7.39
C PHE A 143 -4.76 5.94 -8.76
N ARG A 144 -5.64 5.50 -9.65
CA ARG A 144 -5.32 5.18 -11.06
C ARG A 144 -4.73 6.41 -11.77
N THR A 145 -5.32 7.58 -11.56
CA THR A 145 -4.82 8.84 -12.14
C THR A 145 -3.45 9.22 -11.58
N ALA A 146 -3.23 9.07 -10.27
CA ALA A 146 -1.95 9.37 -9.64
C ALA A 146 -0.84 8.42 -10.10
N THR A 147 -1.13 7.12 -10.17
CA THR A 147 -0.16 6.10 -10.62
C THR A 147 0.19 6.23 -12.10
N SER A 148 -0.71 6.73 -12.95
CA SER A 148 -0.40 6.96 -14.39
C SER A 148 0.63 8.07 -14.63
N ARG A 149 0.93 8.89 -13.62
CA ARG A 149 1.92 9.98 -13.68
C ARG A 149 3.36 9.50 -13.53
N PHE A 150 3.54 8.34 -12.90
CA PHE A 150 4.83 7.76 -12.61
C PHE A 150 5.32 6.95 -13.82
N SER A 151 6.63 6.99 -14.08
CA SER A 151 7.23 6.11 -15.08
C SER A 151 7.15 4.64 -14.64
N ALA A 152 7.13 3.70 -15.59
CA ALA A 152 7.17 2.26 -15.30
C ALA A 152 8.36 1.83 -14.41
N LYS A 153 9.46 2.60 -14.45
CA LYS A 153 10.68 2.40 -13.65
C LYS A 153 10.78 3.36 -12.46
N ALA A 154 9.65 3.85 -11.94
CA ALA A 154 9.64 4.72 -10.76
C ALA A 154 10.35 4.09 -9.57
N SER A 155 11.05 4.91 -8.79
CA SER A 155 11.82 4.46 -7.63
C SER A 155 10.87 3.98 -6.55
N PHE A 156 11.05 2.74 -6.11
CA PHE A 156 10.30 2.14 -4.99
C PHE A 156 11.21 1.98 -3.79
N THR A 157 10.80 2.47 -2.63
CA THR A 157 11.56 2.35 -1.38
C THR A 157 10.64 2.03 -0.22
N CYS A 158 11.03 1.10 0.65
CA CYS A 158 10.41 0.91 1.96
C CYS A 158 11.33 1.46 3.04
N THR A 159 10.76 2.19 4.00
CA THR A 159 11.51 2.77 5.11
C THR A 159 12.13 1.63 5.92
N PRO A 160 13.47 1.62 6.13
CA PRO A 160 14.11 0.57 6.89
C PRO A 160 13.60 0.61 8.33
N LEU A 161 13.16 -0.57 8.82
CA LEU A 161 12.82 -0.73 10.23
C LEU A 161 14.09 -0.69 11.08
N GLN A 162 13.98 -0.19 12.30
CA GLN A 162 15.08 -0.28 13.26
C GLN A 162 15.41 -1.75 13.55
N PRO A 163 16.67 -2.10 13.87
CA PRO A 163 17.03 -3.45 14.26
C PRO A 163 16.11 -3.97 15.39
N GLY A 164 15.54 -5.17 15.20
CA GLY A 164 14.60 -5.79 16.14
C GLY A 164 13.12 -5.41 15.95
N TRP A 165 12.80 -4.35 15.19
CA TRP A 165 11.41 -3.93 14.98
C TRP A 165 10.66 -4.80 13.95
N GLN A 166 11.36 -5.73 13.30
CA GLN A 166 10.74 -6.69 12.37
C GLN A 166 9.64 -7.50 13.04
N MET A 167 9.83 -7.91 14.30
CA MET A 167 8.82 -8.63 15.08
C MET A 167 7.61 -7.76 15.43
N LEU A 168 7.85 -6.45 15.66
CA LEU A 168 6.76 -5.50 15.91
C LEU A 168 5.92 -5.31 14.64
N ALA A 169 6.58 -5.17 13.49
CA ALA A 169 5.90 -5.09 12.20
C ALA A 169 5.11 -6.36 11.87
N SER A 170 5.68 -7.55 12.09
CA SER A 170 4.96 -8.82 11.85
C SER A 170 3.76 -9.03 12.76
N SER A 171 3.79 -8.45 13.97
CA SER A 171 2.68 -8.52 14.93
C SER A 171 1.62 -7.42 14.75
N GLY A 172 1.87 -6.44 13.87
CA GLY A 172 1.01 -5.27 13.67
C GLY A 172 1.19 -4.15 14.69
N ALA A 173 2.17 -4.27 15.60
CA ALA A 173 2.49 -3.23 16.58
C ALA A 173 3.15 -1.99 15.93
N GLU A 174 3.86 -2.17 14.81
CA GLU A 174 4.48 -1.08 14.06
C GLU A 174 4.11 -1.17 12.57
N PRO A 175 3.74 -0.05 11.91
CA PRO A 175 3.46 -0.06 10.48
C PRO A 175 4.75 -0.13 9.65
N VAL A 176 4.65 -0.64 8.42
CA VAL A 176 5.70 -0.54 7.41
C VAL A 176 5.30 0.52 6.39
N TRP A 177 6.17 1.51 6.20
CA TRP A 177 5.97 2.57 5.22
C TRP A 177 6.77 2.29 3.95
N CYS A 178 6.10 2.32 2.81
CA CYS A 178 6.74 2.26 1.51
C CYS A 178 6.27 3.39 0.61
N SER A 179 7.04 3.73 -0.42
CA SER A 179 6.69 4.79 -1.34
C SER A 179 7.23 4.59 -2.74
N TYR A 180 6.48 5.08 -3.73
CA TYR A 180 7.00 5.44 -5.04
C TYR A 180 7.33 6.92 -5.08
N THR A 181 8.49 7.27 -5.64
CA THR A 181 8.91 8.67 -5.82
C THR A 181 9.24 8.92 -7.29
N SER A 182 8.72 10.04 -7.80
CA SER A 182 9.06 10.59 -9.11
C SER A 182 10.54 10.95 -9.20
N LYS A 183 11.11 11.01 -10.40
CA LYS A 183 12.53 11.33 -10.60
C LYS A 183 12.88 12.74 -10.12
N ASP A 184 11.94 13.67 -10.23
CA ASP A 184 12.08 15.05 -9.73
C ASP A 184 11.67 15.23 -8.26
N SER A 185 11.21 14.17 -7.60
CA SER A 185 10.75 14.19 -6.20
C SER A 185 9.59 15.16 -5.93
N LEU A 186 8.84 15.58 -6.96
CA LEU A 186 7.68 16.46 -6.80
C LEU A 186 6.38 15.67 -6.57
N ASP A 187 6.36 14.40 -6.96
CA ASP A 187 5.25 13.49 -6.76
C ASP A 187 5.69 12.25 -5.98
N ILE A 188 4.83 11.81 -5.07
CA ILE A 188 5.07 10.66 -4.19
C ILE A 188 3.74 9.94 -3.95
N ILE A 189 3.81 8.61 -3.96
CA ILE A 189 2.73 7.74 -3.50
C ILE A 189 3.25 6.99 -2.29
N GLY A 190 2.68 7.23 -1.11
CA GLY A 190 3.02 6.56 0.14
C GLY A 190 2.01 5.48 0.49
N PHE A 191 2.49 4.38 1.06
CA PHE A 191 1.68 3.26 1.53
C PHE A 191 2.06 2.97 2.98
N ARG A 192 1.05 2.88 3.83
CA ARG A 192 1.16 2.40 5.20
C ARG A 192 0.57 1.00 5.28
N LEU A 193 1.43 0.02 5.46
CA LEU A 193 1.04 -1.37 5.63
C LEU A 193 1.01 -1.71 7.12
N ILE A 194 -0.01 -2.43 7.54
CA ILE A 194 -0.17 -2.93 8.92
C ILE A 194 -0.52 -4.42 8.89
N THR A 195 -0.41 -5.07 10.05
CA THR A 195 -1.00 -6.39 10.27
C THR A 195 -2.29 -6.23 11.06
N GLU A 196 -3.42 -6.47 10.41
CA GLU A 196 -4.75 -6.43 11.01
C GLU A 196 -5.31 -7.86 11.08
N ARG A 197 -5.66 -8.33 12.29
CA ARG A 197 -6.20 -9.68 12.51
C ARG A 197 -5.33 -10.80 11.89
N GLY A 198 -4.01 -10.64 11.93
CA GLY A 198 -3.05 -11.59 11.38
C GLY A 198 -2.85 -11.52 9.85
N ARG A 199 -3.50 -10.58 9.16
CA ARG A 199 -3.35 -10.34 7.72
C ARG A 199 -2.62 -9.05 7.43
N VAL A 200 -1.80 -9.04 6.39
CA VAL A 200 -1.15 -7.81 5.92
C VAL A 200 -2.15 -7.03 5.07
N VAL A 201 -2.45 -5.80 5.49
CA VAL A 201 -3.40 -4.90 4.82
C VAL A 201 -2.81 -3.50 4.68
N THR A 202 -3.36 -2.71 3.77
CA THR A 202 -3.00 -1.30 3.62
C THR A 202 -3.99 -0.44 4.40
N ASP A 203 -3.50 0.28 5.41
CA ASP A 203 -4.29 1.18 6.27
C ASP A 203 -4.37 2.59 5.69
N TYR A 204 -3.32 3.02 5.00
CA TYR A 204 -3.29 4.35 4.42
C TYR A 204 -2.55 4.40 3.09
N ILE A 205 -3.09 5.19 2.16
CA ILE A 205 -2.49 5.47 0.85
C ILE A 205 -2.48 6.98 0.62
N GLY A 206 -1.29 7.55 0.57
CA GLY A 206 -1.09 8.99 0.37
C GLY A 206 -0.62 9.30 -1.05
N PHE A 207 -1.29 10.18 -1.78
CA PHE A 207 -0.83 10.71 -3.06
C PHE A 207 -1.47 12.06 -3.35
N PHE A 208 -0.82 12.88 -4.19
CA PHE A 208 -1.43 14.13 -4.61
C PHE A 208 -2.46 13.87 -5.71
N GLU A 209 -3.67 14.43 -5.63
CA GLU A 209 -4.65 14.31 -6.73
C GLU A 209 -4.14 14.97 -8.01
N GLN A 210 -3.39 16.06 -7.88
CA GLN A 210 -2.71 16.76 -8.97
C GLN A 210 -1.19 16.76 -8.75
N ARG A 211 -0.41 16.60 -9.82
CA ARG A 211 1.05 16.68 -9.73
C ARG A 211 1.46 18.06 -9.24
N GLN A 212 2.39 18.08 -8.30
CA GLN A 212 2.92 19.32 -7.77
C GLN A 212 3.94 19.92 -8.71
N THR A 213 3.88 21.24 -8.88
CA THR A 213 4.84 22.00 -9.70
C THR A 213 6.06 22.44 -8.92
N ALA A 214 6.01 22.38 -7.59
CA ALA A 214 7.08 22.73 -6.68
C ALA A 214 7.01 21.88 -5.40
N ALA A 215 8.12 21.80 -4.67
CA ALA A 215 8.16 21.11 -3.39
C ALA A 215 7.16 21.76 -2.42
N ILE A 216 6.12 21.01 -2.02
CA ILE A 216 5.12 21.52 -1.10
C ILE A 216 5.74 21.66 0.30
N ARG A 217 5.68 22.87 0.84
CA ARG A 217 5.68 23.08 2.29
C ARG A 217 4.24 23.28 2.70
N VAL A 218 3.69 22.37 3.49
CA VAL A 218 2.35 22.53 4.04
C VAL A 218 2.45 23.59 5.15
N PRO A 219 1.87 24.80 4.95
CA PRO A 219 1.76 25.75 6.05
C PRO A 219 0.90 25.08 7.13
N ASP A 220 1.34 25.11 8.38
CA ASP A 220 0.73 24.45 9.56
C ASP A 220 1.05 22.96 9.80
N ALA A 221 1.99 22.35 9.05
CA ALA A 221 2.39 20.97 9.32
C ALA A 221 3.20 20.74 10.62
N GLY A 222 3.53 21.81 11.35
CA GLY A 222 4.42 21.74 12.51
C GLY A 222 5.83 21.28 12.16
N ASP A 223 6.70 21.23 13.17
CA ASP A 223 8.01 20.60 13.02
C ASP A 223 7.84 19.07 12.93
N PRO A 224 8.61 18.37 12.07
CA PRO A 224 8.56 16.92 12.03
C PRO A 224 8.88 16.37 13.43
N PRO A 225 8.08 15.44 13.95
CA PRO A 225 8.34 14.85 15.26
C PRO A 225 9.73 14.19 15.26
N PRO A 226 10.44 14.21 16.40
CA PRO A 226 11.80 13.67 16.47
C PRO A 226 11.80 12.22 15.98
N LEU A 227 12.64 11.95 14.97
CA LEU A 227 12.80 10.62 14.33
C LEU A 227 13.23 9.52 15.31
N THR A 228 13.71 9.91 16.50
CA THR A 228 14.03 9.00 17.57
C THR A 228 12.86 8.93 18.54
N PRO A 229 12.19 7.77 18.73
CA PRO A 229 11.43 7.60 19.95
C PRO A 229 12.41 7.88 21.09
N PHE A 230 12.02 8.71 22.05
CA PHE A 230 12.72 8.77 23.33
C PHE A 230 12.65 7.35 23.88
N VAL A 231 13.68 6.55 23.63
CA VAL A 231 14.05 5.47 24.52
C VAL A 231 14.31 6.23 25.80
N LYS A 232 13.28 6.35 26.66
CA LYS A 232 13.52 6.62 28.08
C LYS A 232 14.57 5.58 28.40
N LYS A 233 15.81 6.05 28.60
CA LYS A 233 16.92 5.19 29.04
C LYS A 233 16.27 4.25 30.03
N PRO A 234 16.37 2.91 29.83
CA PRO A 234 15.72 1.98 30.74
C PRO A 234 16.05 2.52 32.12
N VAL A 235 15.02 2.86 32.90
CA VAL A 235 15.23 3.23 34.30
C VAL A 235 16.10 2.10 34.77
N SER A 236 17.35 2.42 35.10
CA SER A 236 18.26 1.43 35.63
C SER A 236 17.48 0.90 36.81
N LEU A 237 16.90 -0.29 36.65
CA LEU A 237 16.58 -1.13 37.77
C LEU A 237 17.97 -1.49 38.26
N GLU A 238 18.59 -0.55 38.97
CA GLU A 238 19.55 -0.86 39.99
C GLU A 238 18.81 -1.92 40.78
N ALA A 239 19.21 -3.16 40.54
CA ALA A 239 18.80 -4.27 41.35
C ALA A 239 18.99 -3.77 42.78
N PRO A 240 17.97 -3.86 43.65
CA PRO A 240 18.16 -3.55 45.05
C PRO A 240 19.43 -4.28 45.47
N GLU A 241 20.42 -3.55 45.98
CA GLU A 241 21.64 -4.14 46.51
C GLU A 241 21.21 -5.13 47.59
N LEU A 242 21.00 -6.37 47.16
CA LEU A 242 20.93 -7.55 47.99
C LEU A 242 22.35 -7.78 48.46
N MET A 243 22.76 -6.97 49.43
CA MET A 243 23.70 -7.42 50.43
C MET A 243 23.15 -8.74 50.97
N PRO A 244 23.97 -9.79 50.95
CA PRO A 244 24.51 -10.19 52.23
C PRO A 244 26.01 -10.43 52.18
N ASP A 245 26.65 -10.09 53.31
CA ASP A 245 27.95 -10.57 53.73
C ASP A 245 28.23 -12.00 53.28
N GLY A 246 29.41 -12.22 52.69
CA GLY A 246 29.81 -13.54 52.26
C GLY A 246 31.12 -13.57 51.50
N SER A 247 32.21 -13.24 52.20
CA SER A 247 33.57 -13.74 52.00
C SER A 247 33.75 -14.73 50.84
N ASN A 248 34.14 -14.24 49.67
CA ASN A 248 34.71 -15.07 48.62
C ASN A 248 36.17 -14.65 48.39
N PRO A 249 37.15 -15.56 48.53
CA PRO A 249 38.54 -15.21 48.32
C PRO A 249 38.77 -14.84 46.86
N VAL A 250 39.49 -13.73 46.67
CA VAL A 250 40.03 -13.25 45.40
C VAL A 250 40.91 -14.36 44.81
N ILE A 251 40.38 -15.10 43.84
CA ILE A 251 41.21 -15.88 42.93
C ILE A 251 41.74 -14.87 41.91
N GLU A 252 42.97 -14.37 42.14
CA GLU A 252 43.73 -13.64 41.14
C GLU A 252 43.90 -14.52 39.90
N LYS A 253 43.04 -14.35 38.90
CA LYS A 253 43.32 -14.83 37.56
C LYS A 253 44.48 -14.00 37.02
N LYS A 254 45.67 -14.60 37.11
CA LYS A 254 46.91 -14.22 36.44
C LYS A 254 46.58 -13.74 35.01
N LYS A 255 46.82 -12.45 34.74
CA LYS A 255 46.70 -11.88 33.39
C LYS A 255 47.49 -12.75 32.40
N PRO A 256 46.88 -13.20 31.29
CA PRO A 256 47.63 -13.77 30.19
C PRO A 256 48.64 -12.72 29.70
N LYS A 257 49.89 -13.17 29.55
CA LYS A 257 51.00 -12.41 28.98
C LYS A 257 50.57 -11.93 27.58
N PRO A 258 50.78 -10.65 27.22
CA PRO A 258 50.45 -10.17 25.88
C PRO A 258 51.21 -10.99 24.85
N GLU A 259 50.48 -11.56 23.89
CA GLU A 259 51.07 -12.23 22.74
C GLU A 259 51.92 -11.23 21.94
N PRO A 260 53.05 -11.67 21.36
CA PRO A 260 53.88 -10.79 20.53
C PRO A 260 53.09 -10.34 19.31
N LYS A 261 53.21 -9.05 18.97
CA LYS A 261 52.74 -8.52 17.68
C LYS A 261 53.29 -9.41 16.55
N PRO A 262 52.45 -9.84 15.58
CA PRO A 262 52.96 -10.45 14.37
C PRO A 262 53.87 -9.47 13.64
N GLU A 263 55.01 -9.98 13.18
CA GLU A 263 55.95 -9.29 12.31
C GLU A 263 55.25 -8.81 11.04
N PRO A 264 55.70 -7.69 10.44
CA PRO A 264 55.16 -7.22 9.17
C PRO A 264 55.41 -8.27 8.09
N GLU A 265 54.35 -8.68 7.40
CA GLU A 265 54.46 -9.48 6.18
C GLU A 265 55.37 -8.74 5.16
N PRO A 266 56.24 -9.48 4.45
CA PRO A 266 57.10 -8.90 3.42
C PRO A 266 56.24 -8.36 2.28
N GLU A 267 56.58 -7.14 1.88
CA GLU A 267 56.15 -6.46 0.66
C GLU A 267 56.28 -7.43 -0.52
N ALA A 268 55.13 -7.88 -1.05
CA ALA A 268 55.10 -8.62 -2.29
C ALA A 268 55.43 -7.65 -3.43
N GLU A 269 56.55 -7.93 -4.10
CA GLU A 269 57.03 -7.23 -5.29
C GLU A 269 55.93 -7.11 -6.34
N GLU A 270 55.72 -5.88 -6.83
CA GLU A 270 55.01 -5.61 -8.08
C GLU A 270 55.77 -6.30 -9.22
N PRO A 271 55.14 -7.19 -10.00
CA PRO A 271 55.73 -7.59 -11.27
C PRO A 271 55.59 -6.44 -12.27
N GLU A 272 56.76 -5.96 -12.69
CA GLU A 272 56.96 -5.05 -13.81
C GLU A 272 56.22 -5.50 -15.07
N ALA A 273 55.76 -4.51 -15.82
CA ALA A 273 55.17 -4.67 -17.13
C ALA A 273 56.20 -5.23 -18.12
N GLU A 274 55.96 -6.44 -18.63
CA GLU A 274 56.54 -6.90 -19.88
C GLU A 274 55.53 -6.71 -21.02
N ALA A 275 55.96 -5.92 -21.99
CA ALA A 275 55.35 -5.80 -23.30
C ALA A 275 55.81 -6.97 -24.18
N ASP A 276 54.86 -7.66 -24.79
CA ASP A 276 54.99 -8.52 -25.97
C ASP A 276 53.59 -9.08 -26.26
N GLU A 277 53.13 -9.39 -27.46
CA GLU A 277 53.51 -9.10 -28.84
C GLU A 277 52.20 -9.34 -29.61
N ALA A 278 52.02 -8.70 -30.76
CA ALA A 278 50.79 -8.84 -31.56
C ALA A 278 50.62 -10.30 -32.06
N ILE A 279 49.51 -10.93 -31.68
CA ILE A 279 49.06 -12.19 -32.28
C ILE A 279 48.05 -11.89 -33.40
N PRO A 280 48.14 -12.53 -34.59
CA PRO A 280 47.29 -12.26 -35.73
C PRO A 280 45.84 -12.70 -35.50
N VAL A 281 44.90 -11.89 -36.00
CA VAL A 281 43.47 -12.23 -36.10
C VAL A 281 43.31 -13.31 -37.15
N GLU A 282 43.22 -14.57 -36.71
CA GLU A 282 42.78 -15.69 -37.54
C GLU A 282 41.25 -15.75 -37.50
N ALA A 283 40.65 -15.65 -38.68
CA ALA A 283 39.20 -15.64 -38.89
C ALA A 283 38.61 -17.01 -38.54
N ALA A 284 37.94 -17.10 -37.38
CA ALA A 284 37.05 -18.21 -37.07
C ALA A 284 35.72 -18.03 -37.84
N GLU A 285 35.41 -19.01 -38.68
CA GLU A 285 34.13 -19.16 -39.36
C GLU A 285 32.95 -19.12 -38.37
N PRO A 286 31.82 -18.49 -38.74
CA PRO A 286 30.63 -18.51 -37.92
C PRO A 286 30.00 -19.91 -37.88
N GLU A 287 29.78 -20.43 -36.67
CA GLU A 287 29.02 -21.65 -36.43
C GLU A 287 27.61 -21.57 -37.07
N PRO A 288 27.12 -22.68 -37.65
CA PRO A 288 25.82 -22.73 -38.31
C PRO A 288 24.67 -22.58 -37.30
N LYS A 289 23.75 -21.66 -37.64
CA LYS A 289 22.49 -21.42 -36.93
C LYS A 289 21.67 -22.71 -36.81
N PRO A 290 20.97 -22.95 -35.69
CA PRO A 290 19.98 -24.02 -35.62
C PRO A 290 18.85 -23.77 -36.62
N ASP A 291 18.52 -24.82 -37.39
CA ASP A 291 17.44 -24.87 -38.36
C ASP A 291 16.11 -24.41 -37.74
N VAL A 292 15.62 -23.27 -38.23
CA VAL A 292 14.24 -22.84 -38.05
C VAL A 292 13.36 -23.72 -38.93
N GLU A 293 12.67 -24.65 -38.31
CA GLU A 293 11.63 -25.46 -38.93
C GLU A 293 10.57 -24.54 -39.56
N LYS A 294 10.49 -24.56 -40.90
CA LYS A 294 9.48 -23.83 -41.68
C LYS A 294 8.07 -24.20 -41.20
N PRO A 295 7.21 -23.23 -40.81
CA PRO A 295 5.78 -23.47 -40.77
C PRO A 295 5.29 -23.77 -42.20
N LYS A 296 4.62 -24.91 -42.37
CA LYS A 296 3.91 -25.28 -43.60
C LYS A 296 2.95 -24.15 -44.03
N PRO A 297 2.84 -23.83 -45.34
CA PRO A 297 1.78 -22.95 -45.82
C PRO A 297 0.42 -23.59 -45.56
N LYS A 298 -0.43 -22.85 -44.86
CA LYS A 298 -1.84 -23.19 -44.61
C LYS A 298 -2.60 -23.09 -45.95
N PRO A 299 -3.49 -24.05 -46.28
CA PRO A 299 -4.20 -24.05 -47.56
C PRO A 299 -5.11 -22.84 -47.70
N GLU A 300 -5.15 -22.29 -48.92
CA GLU A 300 -6.01 -21.21 -49.38
C GLU A 300 -7.49 -21.50 -49.03
N ALA A 301 -8.06 -20.65 -48.19
CA ALA A 301 -9.50 -20.61 -47.99
C ALA A 301 -10.13 -19.92 -49.22
N LYS A 302 -11.10 -20.61 -49.82
CA LYS A 302 -11.99 -20.11 -50.87
C LYS A 302 -12.58 -18.73 -50.50
N PRO A 303 -12.81 -17.85 -51.49
CA PRO A 303 -13.65 -16.68 -51.29
C PRO A 303 -15.13 -17.11 -51.30
N GLU A 304 -15.82 -16.85 -50.19
CA GLU A 304 -17.28 -16.89 -50.08
C GLU A 304 -17.78 -15.52 -49.58
N PRO A 305 -19.05 -15.19 -49.86
CA PRO A 305 -19.42 -14.01 -50.64
C PRO A 305 -19.68 -12.75 -49.83
N GLU A 306 -19.69 -11.62 -50.56
CA GLU A 306 -20.10 -10.28 -50.15
C GLU A 306 -21.30 -10.29 -49.19
N ALA A 307 -21.07 -9.86 -47.95
CA ALA A 307 -22.13 -9.50 -47.05
C ALA A 307 -22.71 -8.15 -47.50
N GLU A 308 -23.98 -8.18 -47.88
CA GLU A 308 -24.81 -7.02 -48.22
C GLU A 308 -24.70 -5.92 -47.16
N ALA A 309 -24.58 -4.69 -47.66
CA ALA A 309 -24.70 -3.48 -46.87
C ALA A 309 -26.05 -3.42 -46.15
N PRO A 310 -26.10 -3.04 -44.86
CA PRO A 310 -27.36 -2.81 -44.17
C PRO A 310 -28.09 -1.60 -44.79
N LYS A 311 -29.30 -1.85 -45.28
CA LYS A 311 -30.29 -0.83 -45.66
C LYS A 311 -30.52 0.14 -44.49
N PRO A 312 -30.69 1.44 -44.75
CA PRO A 312 -31.11 2.39 -43.72
C PRO A 312 -32.53 2.05 -43.27
N GLU A 313 -32.68 1.73 -41.98
CA GLU A 313 -33.97 1.58 -41.34
C GLU A 313 -34.77 2.88 -41.37
N ALA A 314 -36.06 2.71 -41.59
CA ALA A 314 -37.03 3.77 -41.77
C ALA A 314 -37.15 4.64 -40.51
N LYS A 315 -37.29 5.95 -40.74
CA LYS A 315 -37.66 6.94 -39.72
C LYS A 315 -38.89 6.47 -38.93
N PRO A 316 -38.88 6.56 -37.58
CA PRO A 316 -40.10 6.40 -36.80
C PRO A 316 -41.12 7.49 -37.18
N LYS A 317 -42.34 7.02 -37.39
CA LYS A 317 -43.56 7.80 -37.63
C LYS A 317 -43.74 8.80 -36.47
N PRO A 318 -44.01 10.11 -36.71
CA PRO A 318 -44.36 11.02 -35.63
C PRO A 318 -45.68 10.56 -34.99
N GLU A 319 -45.64 10.39 -33.66
CA GLU A 319 -46.81 10.18 -32.83
C GLU A 319 -47.82 11.30 -33.03
N ALA A 320 -49.08 10.91 -33.17
CA ALA A 320 -50.21 11.82 -33.26
C ALA A 320 -50.30 12.65 -31.97
N LYS A 321 -50.38 13.97 -32.13
CA LYS A 321 -50.81 14.88 -31.07
C LYS A 321 -52.16 14.42 -30.51
N PRO A 322 -52.36 14.34 -29.19
CA PRO A 322 -53.69 14.27 -28.62
C PRO A 322 -54.43 15.59 -28.87
N GLU A 323 -55.68 15.46 -29.31
CA GLU A 323 -56.65 16.55 -29.40
C GLU A 323 -56.86 17.20 -28.01
N PRO A 324 -57.04 18.53 -27.92
CA PRO A 324 -57.44 19.18 -26.69
C PRO A 324 -58.91 18.83 -26.37
N GLU A 325 -59.15 18.40 -25.13
CA GLU A 325 -60.50 18.30 -24.56
C GLU A 325 -61.18 19.68 -24.59
N PRO A 326 -62.50 19.73 -24.85
CA PRO A 326 -63.27 20.97 -24.81
C PRO A 326 -63.44 21.46 -23.38
N ASP A 327 -63.22 22.77 -23.19
CA ASP A 327 -63.52 23.50 -21.96
C ASP A 327 -65.02 23.34 -21.57
N GLU A 328 -65.27 22.90 -20.34
CA GLU A 328 -66.48 23.19 -19.56
C GLU A 328 -66.10 23.87 -18.24
#